data_AF-A0A953M4Z4-F1
#
_entry.id   AF-A0A953M4Z4-F1
#
_cell.length_a   1.000
_cell.length_b   1.000
_cell.length_c   1.000
_cell.angle_alpha   90.00
_cell.angle_beta   90.00
_cell.angle_gamma   90.00
#
_symmetry.space_group_name_H-M   'P 1'
#
loop_
_entity.id
_entity.type
_entity.pdbx_description
1 polymer ?
#
loop_
_entity_poly.entity_id
_entity_poly.type
_entity_poly.pdbx_seq_one_letter_code
_entity_poly.pdbx_strand_id
1 'polypeptide(L)' 'SRPTRKTDLGLTSVDLTPESLSVYDAVLIVTDHRAFDYALVAEHARLVVDSRDAMRGYRAQMGARLVDA' A
#
# COMPACT_ATOMS: atom_id res chain seq x y z
N SER A 1 -0.91 -22.98 -27.07
CA SER A 1 -0.87 -21.85 -26.12
C SER A 1 0.12 -22.21 -25.00
N ARG A 2 1.05 -21.33 -24.64
CA ARG A 2 1.93 -21.56 -23.48
C ARG A 2 1.10 -21.35 -22.20
N PRO A 3 1.21 -22.19 -21.16
CA PRO A 3 0.48 -21.99 -19.92
C PRO A 3 1.02 -20.74 -19.22
N THR A 4 0.33 -19.62 -19.37
CA THR A 4 0.62 -18.40 -18.62
C THR A 4 -0.13 -18.46 -17.30
N ARG A 5 0.61 -18.77 -16.23
CA ARG A 5 0.53 -18.25 -14.85
C ARG A 5 0.96 -19.34 -13.85
N LYS A 6 2.07 -19.11 -13.15
CA LYS A 6 2.24 -19.66 -11.79
C LYS A 6 1.36 -18.79 -10.90
N THR A 7 0.25 -19.33 -10.41
CA THR A 7 -0.73 -18.63 -9.56
C THR A 7 -0.39 -18.69 -8.08
N ASP A 8 0.61 -19.49 -7.69
CA ASP A 8 1.06 -19.60 -6.33
C ASP A 8 2.41 -18.88 -6.16
N LEU A 9 2.36 -17.74 -5.49
CA LEU A 9 3.51 -16.93 -5.11
C LEU A 9 3.89 -17.12 -3.64
N GLY A 10 3.19 -18.00 -2.90
CA GLY A 10 3.40 -18.17 -1.46
C GLY A 10 3.09 -16.92 -0.63
N LEU A 11 2.29 -15.99 -1.15
CA LEU A 11 1.93 -14.75 -0.47
C LEU A 11 0.83 -15.03 0.56
N THR A 12 1.02 -14.54 1.78
CA THR A 12 0.01 -14.56 2.84
C THR A 12 -0.43 -13.14 3.12
N SER A 13 -1.73 -12.92 3.21
CA SER A 13 -2.27 -11.61 3.59
C SER A 13 -2.09 -11.39 5.09
N VAL A 14 -1.88 -10.13 5.46
CA VAL A 14 -1.94 -9.66 6.85
C VAL A 14 -3.08 -8.67 6.99
N ASP A 15 -3.65 -8.56 8.18
CA ASP A 15 -4.66 -7.57 8.46
C ASP A 15 -4.06 -6.17 8.39
N LEU A 16 -4.80 -5.23 7.78
CA LEU A 16 -4.41 -3.84 7.73
C LEU A 16 -4.81 -3.16 9.05
N THR A 17 -3.89 -3.12 10.00
CA THR A 17 -4.06 -2.46 11.31
C THR A 17 -2.94 -1.47 11.60
N PRO A 18 -3.13 -0.50 12.51
CA PRO A 18 -2.08 0.40 12.95
C PRO A 18 -0.81 -0.33 13.42
N GLU A 19 -0.98 -1.43 14.16
CA GLU A 19 0.12 -2.25 14.67
C GLU A 19 0.89 -2.89 13.51
N SER A 20 0.18 -3.48 12.54
CA SER A 20 0.79 -4.08 11.36
C SER A 20 1.56 -3.04 10.54
N LEU A 21 1.05 -1.81 10.41
CA LEU A 21 1.70 -0.74 9.65
C LEU A 21 2.94 -0.21 10.36
N SER A 22 2.92 -0.15 11.69
CA SER A 22 4.01 0.40 12.49
C SER A 22 5.32 -0.38 12.41
N VAL A 23 5.24 -1.68 12.10
CA VAL A 23 6.42 -2.56 12.02
C VAL A 23 7.12 -2.50 10.66
N TYR A 24 6.46 -1.99 9.62
CA TYR A 24 7.05 -1.86 8.28
C TYR A 24 7.65 -0.47 8.08
N ASP A 25 8.76 -0.40 7.34
CA ASP A 25 9.38 0.88 6.97
C ASP A 25 8.62 1.60 5.85
N ALA A 26 7.95 0.84 4.96
CA ALA A 26 7.22 1.39 3.83
C ALA A 26 6.03 0.53 3.39
N VAL A 27 5.02 1.19 2.82
CA VAL A 27 3.88 0.57 2.13
C VAL A 27 3.99 0.85 0.63
N LEU A 28 3.87 -0.19 -0.20
CA LEU A 28 3.87 -0.07 -1.65
C LEU A 28 2.47 -0.36 -2.19
N ILE A 29 1.84 0.64 -2.83
CA ILE A 29 0.54 0.47 -3.48
C ILE A 29 0.79 0.01 -4.91
N VAL A 30 0.62 -1.29 -5.14
CA VAL A 30 0.76 -1.92 -6.46
C VAL A 30 -0.58 -2.07 -7.19
N THR A 31 -1.69 -1.94 -6.48
CA THR A 31 -3.03 -1.96 -7.06
C THR A 31 -3.97 -1.11 -6.23
N ASP A 32 -4.78 -0.28 -6.88
CA ASP A 32 -5.77 0.54 -6.20
C ASP A 32 -7.08 -0.23 -6.01
N HIS A 33 -7.29 -0.75 -4.81
CA HIS A 33 -8.50 -1.48 -4.44
C HIS A 33 -9.31 -0.69 -3.41
N ARG A 34 -10.61 -0.51 -3.68
CA ARG A 34 -11.55 0.20 -2.78
C ARG A 34 -11.73 -0.44 -1.39
N ALA A 35 -11.27 -1.66 -1.21
CA ALA A 35 -11.41 -2.41 0.04
C ALA A 35 -10.43 -1.92 1.13
N PHE A 36 -9.39 -1.17 0.78
CA PHE A 36 -8.40 -0.69 1.74
C PHE A 36 -8.77 0.67 2.31
N ASP A 37 -8.57 0.81 3.62
CA ASP A 37 -8.66 2.10 4.30
C ASP A 37 -7.34 2.87 4.13
N TYR A 38 -7.27 3.68 3.10
CA TYR A 38 -6.09 4.52 2.84
C TYR A 38 -5.92 5.65 3.85
N ALA A 39 -6.94 6.01 4.63
CA ALA A 39 -6.78 6.97 5.72
C ALA A 39 -5.92 6.35 6.83
N LEU A 40 -6.18 5.09 7.17
CA LEU A 40 -5.36 4.31 8.12
C LEU A 40 -3.90 4.22 7.66
N VAL A 41 -3.67 4.02 6.35
CA VAL A 41 -2.34 4.03 5.76
C VAL A 41 -1.68 5.42 5.88
N ALA A 42 -2.39 6.50 5.53
CA ALA A 42 -1.86 7.85 5.61
C ALA A 42 -1.51 8.29 7.04
N GLU A 43 -2.25 7.78 8.03
CA GLU A 43 -2.03 8.06 9.44
C GLU A 43 -0.82 7.29 9.98
N HIS A 44 -0.76 5.97 9.78
CA HIS A 44 0.18 5.11 10.49
C HIS A 44 1.41 4.67 9.69
N ALA A 45 1.41 4.76 8.36
CA ALA A 45 2.57 4.36 7.57
C ALA A 45 3.72 5.36 7.71
N ARG A 46 4.95 4.83 7.81
CA ARG A 46 6.18 5.62 7.89
C ARG A 46 6.57 6.24 6.55
N LEU A 47 6.38 5.47 5.47
CA LEU A 47 6.57 5.88 4.07
C LEU A 47 5.54 5.16 3.20
N VAL A 48 5.03 5.83 2.17
CA VAL A 48 4.17 5.24 1.14
C VAL A 48 4.77 5.51 -0.23
N VAL A 49 4.90 4.45 -1.02
CA VAL A 49 5.19 4.52 -2.46
C VAL A 49 3.91 4.19 -3.21
N ASP A 50 3.37 5.18 -3.91
CA ASP A 50 2.10 5.09 -4.60
C ASP A 50 2.29 5.09 -6.12
N SER A 51 2.20 3.90 -6.73
CA SER A 51 2.29 3.72 -8.19
C SER A 51 0.92 3.81 -8.90
N ARG A 52 -0.12 4.16 -8.16
CA ARG A 52 -1.52 4.09 -8.60
C ARG A 52 -2.30 5.39 -8.39
N ASP A 53 -1.69 6.39 -7.77
CA ASP A 53 -2.30 7.67 -7.40
C ASP A 53 -3.54 7.49 -6.51
N ALA A 54 -3.56 6.42 -5.70
CA ALA A 54 -4.60 6.12 -4.72
C ALA A 54 -4.56 7.09 -3.52
N MET A 55 -3.38 7.62 -3.20
CA MET A 55 -3.11 8.51 -2.06
C MET A 55 -3.24 10.00 -2.41
N ARG A 56 -3.75 10.33 -3.61
CA ARG A 56 -3.88 11.73 -4.08
C ARG A 56 -4.58 12.65 -3.07
N GLY A 57 -5.60 12.13 -2.38
CA GLY A 57 -6.35 12.88 -1.36
C GLY A 57 -5.57 13.14 -0.06
N TYR A 58 -4.47 12.41 0.17
CA TYR A 58 -3.69 12.43 1.41
C TYR A 58 -2.33 13.13 1.25
N ARG A 59 -2.03 13.71 0.07
CA ARG A 59 -0.76 14.39 -0.22
C ARG A 59 -0.38 15.42 0.84
N ALA A 60 -1.32 16.29 1.22
CA ALA A 60 -1.11 17.31 2.23
C ALA A 60 -0.84 16.71 3.63
N GLN A 61 -1.50 15.61 3.97
CA GLN A 61 -1.32 14.90 5.25
C GLN A 61 0.03 14.17 5.33
N MET A 62 0.46 13.56 4.22
CA MET A 62 1.66 12.73 4.21
C MET A 62 2.94 13.54 3.96
N GLY A 63 2.88 14.58 3.14
CA GLY A 63 4.02 15.40 2.76
C GLY A 63 5.16 14.54 2.23
N ALA A 64 6.36 14.68 2.81
CA ALA A 64 7.56 13.95 2.41
C ALA A 64 7.47 12.41 2.60
N ARG A 65 6.46 11.91 3.32
CA ARG A 65 6.22 10.47 3.49
C ARG A 65 5.52 9.82 2.30
N LEU A 66 5.06 10.59 1.31
CA LEU A 66 4.43 10.05 0.11
C LEU A 66 5.34 10.26 -1.11
N VAL A 67 5.64 9.17 -1.79
CA VAL A 67 6.38 9.14 -3.05
C VAL A 67 5.45 8.64 -4.14
N ASP A 68 5.24 9.46 -5.17
CA ASP A 68 4.53 9.02 -6.37
C ASP A 68 5.52 8.37 -7.34
N ALA A 69 5.11 7.25 -7.94
CA ALA A 69 5.94 6.46 -8.86
C ALA A 69 5.21 6.15 -10.17
#